data_AF-Q8QGZ4-F1
#
_entry.id   AF-Q8QGZ4-F1
#
_cell.length_a   1.000
_cell.length_b   1.000
_cell.length_c   1.000
_cell.angle_alpha   90.00
_cell.angle_beta   90.00
_cell.angle_gamma   90.00
#
_symmetry.space_group_name_H-M   'P 1'
#
loop_
_entity.id
_entity.type
_entity.pdbx_description
1 polymer ?
#
loop_
_entity_poly.entity_id
_entity_poly.type
_entity_poly.pdbx_seq_one_letter_code
_entity_poly.pdbx_strand_id
1 'polypeptide(L)' 'EDVTAIIFCVALSGYDQVLHEDETTNRMHESLMLFDSICNNKFFIDTSIIL' A
#
# COMPACT_ATOMS: atom_id res chain seq x y z
N GLU A 1 -10.81 4.77 18.62
CA GLU A 1 -9.38 4.78 18.23
C GLU A 1 -8.86 3.38 18.49
N ASP A 2 -9.32 2.39 17.72
CA ASP A 2 -9.13 0.97 18.08
C ASP A 2 -8.80 0.14 16.84
N VAL A 3 -7.73 0.53 16.13
CA VAL A 3 -7.16 -0.30 15.07
C VAL A 3 -6.04 -1.11 15.69
N THR A 4 -6.26 -2.41 15.86
CA THR A 4 -5.25 -3.32 16.45
C THR A 4 -4.07 -3.55 15.51
N ALA A 5 -4.34 -3.73 14.21
CA ALA A 5 -3.33 -3.91 13.19
C ALA A 5 -3.88 -3.54 11.81
N ILE A 6 -3.00 -3.19 10.88
CA ILE A 6 -3.28 -3.01 9.46
C ILE A 6 -2.65 -4.18 8.71
N ILE A 7 -3.44 -4.83 7.86
CA ILE A 7 -2.92 -5.83 6.92
C ILE A 7 -2.89 -5.18 5.54
N PHE A 8 -1.70 -5.01 4.98
CA PHE A 8 -1.49 -4.42 3.68
C PHE A 8 -1.22 -5.51 2.65
N CYS A 9 -2.23 -5.86 1.85
CA CYS A 9 -2.07 -6.88 0.81
C CYS A 9 -1.64 -6.24 -0.52
N VAL A 10 -0.51 -6.71 -1.08
CA VAL A 10 0.00 -6.27 -2.38
C VAL A 10 0.15 -7.44 -3.36
N ALA A 11 -0.20 -7.21 -4.63
CA ALA A 11 0.03 -8.17 -5.69
C ALA A 11 1.49 -8.11 -6.14
N LEU A 12 2.32 -9.06 -5.70
CA LEU A 12 3.73 -9.16 -6.12
C LEU A 12 3.89 -9.34 -7.64
N SER A 13 2.91 -9.96 -8.29
CA SER A 13 2.87 -10.11 -9.76
C SER A 13 2.57 -8.79 -10.49
N GLY A 14 2.32 -7.69 -9.78
CA GLY A 14 2.09 -6.38 -10.38
C GLY A 14 3.35 -5.64 -10.82
N TYR A 15 4.54 -6.24 -10.66
CA TYR A 15 5.82 -5.60 -10.98
C TYR A 15 6.01 -5.29 -12.46
N ASP A 16 5.39 -6.07 -13.35
CA ASP A 16 5.41 -5.89 -14.81
C ASP A 16 4.04 -5.46 -15.38
N GLN A 17 3.07 -5.15 -14.51
CA GLN A 17 1.72 -4.76 -14.88
C GLN A 17 1.50 -3.26 -14.68
N VAL A 18 0.68 -2.68 -15.56
CA VAL A 18 0.16 -1.32 -15.43
C VAL A 18 -1.23 -1.33 -14.81
N LEU A 19 -1.68 -0.19 -14.29
CA LEU A 19 -3.04 -0.05 -13.78
C LEU A 19 -4.05 -0.21 -14.92
N HIS A 20 -5.25 -0.70 -14.59
CA HIS A 20 -6.32 -0.80 -15.58
C HIS A 20 -6.83 0.58 -16.02
N GLU A 21 -6.79 1.55 -15.10
CA GLU A 21 -7.28 2.92 -15.29
C GLU A 21 -6.19 3.86 -15.86
N ASP A 22 -4.92 3.45 -15.80
CA ASP A 22 -3.76 4.19 -16.28
C ASP A 22 -2.70 3.22 -16.82
N GLU A 23 -2.60 3.18 -18.16
CA GLU A 23 -1.67 2.29 -18.88
C GLU A 23 -0.19 2.72 -18.78
N THR A 24 0.11 3.80 -18.05
CA THR A 24 1.49 4.27 -17.85
C THR A 24 2.00 4.02 -16.44
N THR A 25 1.11 3.92 -15.47
CA THR A 25 1.47 3.74 -14.06
C THR A 25 1.62 2.27 -13.72
N ASN A 26 2.78 1.90 -13.19
CA ASN A 26 3.05 0.55 -12.72
C ASN A 26 2.26 0.23 -11.44
N ARG A 27 1.61 -0.94 -11.41
CA ARG A 27 0.71 -1.35 -10.33
C ARG A 27 1.43 -1.56 -8.99
N MET A 28 2.66 -2.08 -9.03
CA MET A 28 3.47 -2.25 -7.83
C MET A 28 3.94 -0.90 -7.28
N HIS A 29 4.35 0.04 -8.14
CA HIS A 29 4.72 1.39 -7.70
C HIS A 29 3.56 2.12 -7.02
N GLU A 30 2.36 2.07 -7.58
CA GLU A 30 1.17 2.66 -6.95
C GLU A 30 0.93 2.06 -5.56
N SER A 31 1.05 0.73 -5.44
CA SER A 31 0.90 0.04 -4.16
C SER A 31 1.94 0.49 -3.13
N LEU A 32 3.19 0.73 -3.55
CA LEU A 32 4.24 1.26 -2.67
C LEU A 32 3.97 2.70 -2.23
N MET A 33 3.43 3.55 -3.11
CA MET A 33 3.05 4.92 -2.75
C MET A 33 1.93 4.95 -1.72
N LEU A 34 0.95 4.05 -1.85
CA LEU A 34 -0.11 3.83 -0.86
C LEU A 34 0.46 3.33 0.48
N PHE A 35 1.38 2.37 0.44
CA PHE A 35 2.02 1.85 1.64
C PHE A 35 2.79 2.94 2.40
N ASP A 36 3.56 3.77 1.69
CA ASP A 36 4.29 4.90 2.27
C ASP A 36 3.32 5.92 2.92
N SER A 37 2.20 6.20 2.28
CA SER A 37 1.16 7.09 2.82
C SER A 37 0.52 6.54 4.09
N ILE A 38 0.36 5.21 4.21
CA ILE A 38 -0.16 4.56 5.42
C ILE A 38 0.88 4.59 6.54
N CYS A 39 2.13 4.22 6.24
CA CYS A 39 3.21 4.19 7.22
C CYS A 39 3.54 5.57 7.80
N ASN A 40 3.43 6.63 6.98
CA ASN A 40 3.69 8.01 7.40
C ASN A 40 2.45 8.71 7.97
N ASN A 41 1.32 8.01 8.09
CA ASN A 41 0.11 8.61 8.64
C ASN A 41 0.19 8.69 10.18
N LYS A 42 0.02 9.90 10.73
CA LYS A 42 0.05 10.15 12.18
C LYS A 42 -0.97 9.35 12.97
N PHE A 43 -2.08 8.93 12.34
CA PHE A 43 -3.11 8.12 12.98
C PHE A 43 -2.69 6.65 13.17
N PHE A 44 -1.63 6.18 12.50
CA PHE A 44 -1.20 4.77 12.50
C PHE A 44 0.22 4.56 13.04
N ILE A 45 0.82 5.58 13.68
CA ILE A 45 2.19 5.50 14.22
C ILE A 45 2.37 4.33 15.21
N ASP A 46 1.37 4.11 16.07
CA ASP A 46 1.42 3.04 17.08
C ASP A 46 0.69 1.76 16.61
N THR A 47 0.19 1.73 15.37
CA THR A 47 -0.52 0.58 14.82
C THR A 47 0.47 -0.38 14.15
N SER A 48 0.39 -1.67 14.48
CA SER A 48 1.20 -2.69 13.80
C SER A 48 0.76 -2.85 12.34
N ILE A 49 1.72 -2.84 11.41
CA ILE A 49 1.47 -3.05 9.98
C ILE A 49 2.06 -4.41 9.58
N ILE A 50 1.24 -5.25 8.97
CA ILE A 50 1.58 -6.58 8.46
C ILE A 50 1.51 -6.52 6.93
N LEU A 51 2.55 -7.00 6.26
CA LEU A 51 2.67 -7.10 4.80
C LEU A 51 2.48 -8.55 4.33
#